data_AF-A0A956DL05-F1
#
_entry.id   AF-A0A956DL05-F1
#
_cell.length_a   1.000
_cell.length_b   1.000
_cell.length_c   1.000
_cell.angle_alpha   90.00
_cell.angle_beta   90.00
_cell.angle_gamma   90.00
#
_symmetry.space_group_name_H-M   'P 1'
#
loop_
_entity.id
_entity.type
_entity.pdbx_description
1 polymer ?
#
loop_
_entity_poly.entity_id
_entity_poly.type
_entity_poly.pdbx_seq_one_letter_code
_entity_poly.pdbx_strand_id
1 'polypeptide(L)'
;PALAVLRGFGSASDGYHPTAPDPTGSGTRRASAMALAHAGLAPKDVDHYDAHGSGTEEGDAAEWQGVVALLGERANELSVSASKGQIGHCLGAAGILELIAVVEARRRGLVPPSLRPPELRPSTPPRLVVDHPSSQVVQHSLCHNAAFGGNYASLVVSAANEVGAKPTRDGGAVILAGALARSGHPEAPEAWRSPTDADGHLRLGPPPQRGLDHLGQLLLVATRGALASAGARLRARPDPEATAGSLLRERVGLFVGATHASQSALADFWSRIHRLGLDQVSGRSFARLTINAPAGALSRASELFGPFCVIAEGPGSGLKAAALARETLRRSDDVDAIVVAAAFERGPPGEAEDEDLAETTAAVVLARAEVLASPRRPVIDEVVFGGPGCGPPRRNGRLFAADSIAAGGHSEAADLLALVAAADFAQQCGERARASAYNPATGWSAISLRPPTDG
;
A
#
# COMPACT_ATOMS: atom_id res chain seq x y z
N PRO A 1 -6.00 18.33 26.77
CA PRO A 1 -5.53 19.12 25.60
C PRO A 1 -4.79 18.20 24.61
N ALA A 2 -4.86 18.47 23.30
CA ALA A 2 -4.18 17.66 22.29
C ALA A 2 -2.65 17.72 22.48
N LEU A 3 -1.97 16.58 22.32
CA LEU A 3 -0.51 16.49 22.50
C LEU A 3 0.28 16.82 21.22
N ALA A 4 -0.33 16.69 20.05
CA ALA A 4 0.21 17.03 18.73
C ALA A 4 -0.93 16.90 17.70
N VAL A 5 -0.67 17.28 16.45
CA VAL A 5 -1.58 17.07 15.31
C VAL A 5 -0.91 16.17 14.28
N LEU A 6 -1.56 15.07 13.90
CA LEU A 6 -1.16 14.30 12.71
C LEU A 6 -1.65 15.04 11.46
N ARG A 7 -0.76 15.84 10.86
CA ARG A 7 -1.10 16.75 9.75
C ARG A 7 -1.10 16.06 8.40
N GLY A 8 -0.26 15.06 8.18
CA GLY A 8 -0.20 14.36 6.90
C GLY A 8 0.36 12.97 7.04
N PHE A 9 0.15 12.17 5.99
CA PHE A 9 0.73 10.84 5.85
C PHE A 9 0.95 10.57 4.36
N GLY A 10 1.92 9.73 4.07
CA GLY A 10 2.21 9.25 2.72
C GLY A 10 2.83 7.87 2.79
N SER A 11 2.63 7.09 1.73
CA SER A 11 3.17 5.74 1.60
C SER A 11 3.58 5.50 0.16
N ALA A 12 4.65 4.76 -0.08
CA ALA A 12 5.10 4.47 -1.43
C ALA A 12 5.81 3.12 -1.50
N SER A 13 5.91 2.59 -2.73
CA SER A 13 6.82 1.50 -3.04
C SER A 13 8.00 1.99 -3.87
N ASP A 14 9.21 1.48 -3.61
CA ASP A 14 10.36 1.69 -4.50
C ASP A 14 10.44 0.67 -5.65
N GLY A 15 9.75 -0.47 -5.53
CA GLY A 15 9.77 -1.55 -6.50
C GLY A 15 11.16 -2.11 -6.83
N TYR A 16 12.13 -2.02 -5.91
CA TYR A 16 13.54 -2.28 -6.21
C TYR A 16 13.97 -3.71 -5.85
N HIS A 17 14.05 -4.02 -4.56
CA HIS A 17 14.56 -5.31 -4.06
C HIS A 17 13.81 -5.76 -2.81
N PRO A 18 13.71 -7.07 -2.52
CA PRO A 18 13.00 -7.55 -1.33
C PRO A 18 13.55 -7.04 0.01
N THR A 19 14.84 -6.69 0.06
CA THR A 19 15.52 -6.26 1.30
C THR A 19 16.39 -5.04 1.16
N ALA A 20 16.81 -4.70 -0.06
CA ALA A 20 17.72 -3.59 -0.30
C ALA A 20 16.86 -2.40 -0.77
N PRO A 21 17.11 -1.19 -0.29
CA PRO A 21 16.41 -0.01 -0.78
C PRO A 21 16.90 0.35 -2.19
N ASP A 22 16.07 1.07 -2.95
CA ASP A 22 16.56 1.79 -4.13
C ASP A 22 17.64 2.80 -3.71
N PRO A 23 18.89 2.71 -4.22
CA PRO A 23 20.00 3.58 -3.83
C PRO A 23 19.75 5.06 -4.16
N THR A 24 18.78 5.38 -5.01
CA THR A 24 18.38 6.76 -5.29
C THR A 24 17.46 7.36 -4.21
N GLY A 25 16.98 6.56 -3.25
CA GLY A 25 16.06 7.00 -2.20
C GLY A 25 14.65 7.33 -2.71
N SER A 26 14.25 6.75 -3.85
CA SER A 26 12.99 7.07 -4.52
C SER A 26 11.75 6.82 -3.66
N GLY A 27 11.74 5.72 -2.90
CA GLY A 27 10.68 5.37 -1.95
C GLY A 27 10.55 6.38 -0.81
N THR A 28 11.67 6.70 -0.15
CA THR A 28 11.74 7.74 0.90
C THR A 28 11.25 9.08 0.40
N ARG A 29 11.78 9.55 -0.73
CA ARG A 29 11.39 10.84 -1.35
C ARG A 29 9.88 10.88 -1.61
N ARG A 30 9.31 9.81 -2.16
CA ARG A 30 7.90 9.77 -2.57
C ARG A 30 6.95 9.70 -1.39
N ALA A 31 7.18 8.79 -0.45
CA ALA A 31 6.33 8.67 0.75
C ALA A 31 6.32 10.00 1.54
N SER A 32 7.49 10.62 1.68
CA SER A 32 7.64 11.90 2.36
C SER A 32 7.03 13.08 1.57
N ALA A 33 7.18 13.12 0.24
CA ALA A 33 6.51 14.12 -0.59
C ALA A 33 4.98 14.06 -0.45
N MET A 34 4.41 12.85 -0.51
CA MET A 34 2.98 12.64 -0.32
C MET A 34 2.52 13.06 1.09
N ALA A 35 3.33 12.80 2.12
CA ALA A 35 3.02 13.22 3.48
C ALA A 35 2.99 14.74 3.64
N LEU A 36 3.95 15.45 3.03
CA LEU A 36 4.00 16.92 3.01
C LEU A 36 2.84 17.52 2.21
N ALA A 37 2.55 16.96 1.03
CA ALA A 37 1.42 17.37 0.21
C ALA A 37 0.09 17.20 0.96
N HIS A 38 -0.13 16.05 1.60
CA HIS A 38 -1.31 15.81 2.44
C HIS A 38 -1.37 16.75 3.67
N ALA A 39 -0.21 17.17 4.21
CA ALA A 39 -0.15 18.14 5.30
C ALA A 39 -0.37 19.59 4.85
N GLY A 40 -0.32 19.88 3.54
CA GLY A 40 -0.30 21.23 2.98
C GLY A 40 0.97 22.00 3.34
N LEU A 41 2.11 21.31 3.47
CA LEU A 41 3.40 21.90 3.85
C LEU A 41 4.39 21.82 2.69
N ALA A 42 5.25 22.83 2.58
CA ALA A 42 6.40 22.82 1.69
C ALA A 42 7.62 22.19 2.37
N PRO A 43 8.62 21.70 1.60
CA PRO A 43 9.87 21.19 2.14
C PRO A 43 10.57 22.11 3.16
N LYS A 44 10.51 23.42 2.95
CA LYS A 44 11.11 24.43 3.84
C LYS A 44 10.45 24.51 5.23
N ASP A 45 9.22 24.03 5.36
CA ASP A 45 8.45 24.12 6.61
C ASP A 45 8.81 22.98 7.58
N VAL A 46 9.62 22.00 7.16
CA VAL A 46 10.04 20.89 8.02
C VAL A 46 11.19 21.33 8.92
N ASP A 47 11.05 21.16 10.24
CA ASP A 47 12.07 21.52 11.23
C ASP A 47 12.94 20.34 11.63
N HIS A 48 12.31 19.16 11.70
CA HIS A 48 12.89 17.94 12.24
C HIS A 48 12.55 16.74 11.36
N TYR A 49 13.53 15.86 11.16
CA TYR A 49 13.35 14.57 10.51
C TYR A 49 13.67 13.45 11.49
N ASP A 50 12.66 12.65 11.79
CA ASP A 50 12.81 11.40 12.54
C ASP A 50 13.06 10.29 11.52
N ALA A 51 14.32 9.88 11.44
CA ALA A 51 14.81 8.95 10.44
C ALA A 51 14.42 7.51 10.78
N HIS A 52 14.22 6.70 9.73
CA HIS A 52 14.15 5.26 9.87
C HIS A 52 15.45 4.74 10.50
N GLY A 53 16.61 5.17 10.01
CA GLY A 53 17.90 5.05 10.71
C GLY A 53 18.16 3.66 11.29
N SER A 54 18.07 2.64 10.45
CA SER A 54 18.21 1.23 10.83
C SER A 54 19.63 0.86 11.30
N GLY A 55 20.62 1.70 10.97
CA GLY A 55 22.04 1.43 11.16
C GLY A 55 22.68 0.70 9.96
N THR A 56 21.88 0.16 9.04
CA THR A 56 22.39 -0.50 7.84
C THR A 56 23.01 0.52 6.89
N GLU A 57 24.15 0.18 6.29
CA GLU A 57 24.89 1.12 5.43
C GLU A 57 24.09 1.51 4.18
N GLU A 58 23.52 0.52 3.49
CA GLU A 58 22.69 0.76 2.30
C GLU A 58 21.37 1.49 2.64
N GLY A 59 20.71 1.08 3.73
CA GLY A 59 19.46 1.67 4.22
C GLY A 59 19.60 3.15 4.54
N ASP A 60 20.53 3.47 5.42
CA ASP A 60 20.71 4.85 5.90
C ASP A 60 21.24 5.76 4.77
N ALA A 61 22.03 5.22 3.83
CA ALA A 61 22.46 5.96 2.65
C ALA A 61 21.33 6.28 1.67
N ALA A 62 20.50 5.29 1.33
CA ALA A 62 19.35 5.49 0.46
C ALA A 62 18.31 6.42 1.08
N GLU A 63 18.07 6.31 2.39
CA GLU A 63 17.19 7.21 3.13
C GLU A 63 17.67 8.65 3.01
N TRP A 64 18.95 8.91 3.33
CA TRP A 64 19.48 10.28 3.28
C TRP A 64 19.49 10.86 1.86
N GLN A 65 19.80 10.06 0.84
CA GLN A 65 19.68 10.46 -0.56
C GLN A 65 18.24 10.89 -0.91
N GLY A 66 17.24 10.13 -0.44
CA GLY A 66 15.83 10.46 -0.62
C GLY A 66 15.42 11.77 0.06
N VAL A 67 15.94 12.02 1.27
CA VAL A 67 15.72 13.27 2.02
C VAL A 67 16.36 14.46 1.30
N VAL A 68 17.60 14.34 0.83
CA VAL A 68 18.28 15.39 0.05
C VAL A 68 17.52 15.69 -1.24
N ALA A 69 17.07 14.65 -1.95
CA ALA A 69 16.28 14.81 -3.17
C ALA A 69 14.90 15.45 -2.94
N LEU A 70 14.32 15.30 -1.74
CA LEU A 70 13.06 15.94 -1.36
C LEU A 70 13.23 17.39 -0.90
N LEU A 71 14.20 17.64 -0.03
CA LEU A 71 14.34 18.89 0.71
C LEU A 71 15.35 19.86 0.07
N GLY A 72 16.19 19.39 -0.84
CA GLY A 72 17.25 20.19 -1.45
C GLY A 72 18.22 20.73 -0.40
N GLU A 73 18.58 22.01 -0.50
CA GLU A 73 19.52 22.66 0.44
C GLU A 73 19.03 22.62 1.89
N ARG A 74 17.70 22.60 2.12
CA ARG A 74 17.12 22.53 3.47
C ARG A 74 17.57 21.29 4.24
N ALA A 75 17.92 20.19 3.57
CA ALA A 75 18.42 18.99 4.22
C ALA A 75 19.67 19.25 5.09
N ASN A 76 20.56 20.17 4.69
CA ASN A 76 21.80 20.47 5.42
C ASN A 76 21.56 21.22 6.75
N GLU A 77 20.38 21.79 6.92
CA GLU A 77 19.97 22.59 8.08
C GLU A 77 18.95 21.87 8.96
N LEU A 78 18.52 20.68 8.54
CA LEU A 78 17.46 19.92 9.18
C LEU A 78 17.99 19.21 10.42
N SER A 79 17.31 19.34 11.56
CA SER A 79 17.63 18.51 12.72
C SER A 79 17.18 17.08 12.45
N VAL A 80 18.07 16.11 12.64
CA VAL A 80 17.79 14.70 12.41
C VAL A 80 18.00 13.89 13.67
N SER A 81 17.08 12.96 13.97
CA SER A 81 17.29 11.95 15.01
C SER A 81 16.90 10.55 14.50
N ALA A 82 17.48 9.51 15.11
CA ALA A 82 17.20 8.11 14.82
C ALA A 82 17.10 7.32 16.13
N SER A 83 15.87 7.04 16.57
CA SER A 83 15.60 6.44 17.88
C SER A 83 16.00 4.96 17.98
N LYS A 84 16.13 4.26 16.84
CA LYS A 84 16.51 2.83 16.81
C LYS A 84 17.90 2.58 17.38
N GLY A 85 18.77 3.59 17.40
CA GLY A 85 20.06 3.49 18.09
C GLY A 85 19.91 3.18 19.58
N GLN A 86 18.86 3.70 20.24
CA GLN A 86 18.62 3.52 21.68
C GLN A 86 17.76 2.31 22.00
N ILE A 87 16.68 2.12 21.23
CA ILE A 87 15.62 1.16 21.57
C ILE A 87 15.70 -0.13 20.74
N GLY A 88 16.64 -0.18 19.78
CA GLY A 88 16.71 -1.23 18.78
C GLY A 88 15.63 -1.12 17.71
N HIS A 89 15.69 -1.99 16.70
CA HIS A 89 14.67 -2.04 15.66
C HIS A 89 13.50 -2.93 16.09
N CYS A 90 12.44 -2.35 16.66
CA CYS A 90 11.25 -3.06 17.13
C CYS A 90 10.28 -3.49 15.99
N LEU A 91 10.79 -3.75 14.79
CA LEU A 91 10.03 -4.16 13.61
C LEU A 91 8.75 -3.31 13.42
N GLY A 92 7.58 -3.94 13.28
CA GLY A 92 6.29 -3.25 13.09
C GLY A 92 5.89 -2.29 14.22
N ALA A 93 6.48 -2.41 15.41
CA ALA A 93 6.25 -1.48 16.52
C ALA A 93 7.16 -0.24 16.49
N ALA A 94 8.19 -0.20 15.62
CA ALA A 94 9.13 0.92 15.58
C ALA A 94 8.43 2.27 15.34
N GLY A 95 7.52 2.32 14.36
CA GLY A 95 6.87 3.58 13.99
C GLY A 95 6.02 4.21 15.10
N ILE A 96 5.36 3.43 15.96
CA ILE A 96 4.59 4.00 17.08
C ILE A 96 5.51 4.47 18.22
N LEU A 97 6.61 3.76 18.48
CA LEU A 97 7.59 4.17 19.49
C LEU A 97 8.30 5.47 19.10
N GLU A 98 8.68 5.58 17.83
CA GLU A 98 9.25 6.78 17.22
C GLU A 98 8.27 7.96 17.23
N LEU A 99 7.01 7.73 16.87
CA LEU A 99 5.97 8.75 16.97
C LEU A 99 5.81 9.27 18.41
N ILE A 100 5.84 8.39 19.41
CA ILE A 100 5.81 8.79 20.83
C ILE A 100 7.04 9.65 21.17
N ALA A 101 8.22 9.25 20.72
CA ALA A 101 9.46 10.00 20.92
C ALA A 101 9.39 11.39 20.29
N VAL A 102 8.87 11.52 19.06
CA VAL A 102 8.66 12.80 18.37
C VAL A 102 7.66 13.70 19.11
N VAL A 103 6.54 13.14 19.59
CA VAL A 103 5.56 13.90 20.37
C VAL A 103 6.16 14.41 21.67
N GLU A 104 6.92 13.58 22.39
CA GLU A 104 7.60 13.97 23.63
C GLU A 104 8.73 14.97 23.39
N ALA A 105 9.50 14.79 22.31
CA ALA A 105 10.55 15.72 21.91
C ALA A 105 9.98 17.13 21.71
N ARG A 106 8.84 17.20 21.02
CA ARG A 106 8.11 18.45 20.79
C ARG A 106 7.56 19.05 22.08
N ARG A 107 6.94 18.24 22.95
CA ARG A 107 6.39 18.70 24.24
C ARG A 107 7.45 19.29 25.16
N ARG A 108 8.66 18.73 25.12
CA ARG A 108 9.77 19.13 25.99
C ARG A 108 10.68 20.18 25.34
N GLY A 109 10.55 20.42 24.04
CA GLY A 109 11.48 21.26 23.26
C GLY A 109 12.89 20.65 23.18
N LEU A 110 12.98 19.32 23.25
CA LEU A 110 14.23 18.57 23.33
C LEU A 110 14.19 17.39 22.36
N VAL A 111 14.92 17.49 21.25
CA VAL A 111 15.07 16.34 20.34
C VAL A 111 16.06 15.34 20.93
N PRO A 112 15.69 14.05 21.07
CA PRO A 112 16.56 13.04 21.63
C PRO A 112 17.81 12.87 20.76
N PRO A 113 18.97 12.57 21.36
CA PRO A 113 20.13 12.20 20.58
C PRO A 113 19.87 10.86 19.88
N SER A 114 20.66 10.58 18.86
CA SER A 114 20.85 9.27 18.25
C SER A 114 22.15 8.69 18.84
N LEU A 115 22.19 7.40 19.16
CA LEU A 115 23.45 6.81 19.66
C LEU A 115 24.49 6.89 18.54
N ARG A 116 25.64 7.47 18.88
CA ARG A 116 26.68 7.80 17.91
C ARG A 116 27.38 6.52 17.42
N PRO A 117 27.47 6.26 16.11
CA PRO A 117 28.36 5.23 15.59
C PRO A 117 29.82 5.70 15.77
N PRO A 118 30.78 4.78 16.02
CA PRO A 118 32.19 5.13 16.26
C PRO A 118 32.80 5.98 15.14
N GLU A 119 32.32 5.80 13.91
CA GLU A 119 32.76 6.50 12.71
C GLU A 119 31.53 6.99 11.93
N LEU A 120 31.51 8.28 11.57
CA LEU A 120 30.42 8.85 10.77
C LEU A 120 30.66 8.51 9.29
N ARG A 121 29.65 7.92 8.65
CA ARG A 121 29.69 7.64 7.21
C ARG A 121 29.42 8.93 6.41
N PRO A 122 29.85 9.02 5.13
CA PRO A 122 29.50 10.15 4.25
C PRO A 122 28.00 10.36 4.07
N SER A 123 27.20 9.29 4.22
CA SER A 123 25.73 9.34 4.19
C SER A 123 25.10 9.86 5.48
N THR A 124 25.88 10.15 6.52
CA THR A 124 25.35 10.64 7.80
C THR A 124 24.75 12.04 7.61
N PRO A 125 23.52 12.30 8.09
CA PRO A 125 22.94 13.64 8.09
C PRO A 125 23.87 14.65 8.77
N PRO A 126 24.17 15.81 8.17
CA PRO A 126 25.10 16.80 8.72
C PRO A 126 24.71 17.31 10.12
N ARG A 127 23.42 17.29 10.44
CA ARG A 127 22.84 17.73 11.73
C ARG A 127 22.11 16.61 12.45
N LEU A 128 22.65 15.40 12.38
CA LEU A 128 22.25 14.30 13.26
C LEU A 128 22.51 14.71 14.72
N VAL A 129 21.46 14.70 15.54
CA VAL A 129 21.58 14.96 16.98
C VAL A 129 22.27 13.75 17.60
N VAL A 130 23.41 13.97 18.26
CA VAL A 130 24.25 12.93 18.89
C VAL A 130 24.71 13.38 20.27
N ASP A 131 25.16 12.42 21.09
CA ASP A 131 25.74 12.60 22.44
C ASP A 131 24.76 13.14 23.51
N HIS A 132 24.08 14.26 23.25
CA HIS A 132 23.16 14.92 24.16
C HIS A 132 21.88 15.39 23.43
N PRO A 133 20.72 15.48 24.12
CA PRO A 133 19.52 16.06 23.54
C PRO A 133 19.76 17.49 23.04
N SER A 134 19.19 17.84 21.89
CA SER A 134 19.25 19.19 21.33
C SER A 134 18.02 20.00 21.73
N SER A 135 18.24 21.19 22.29
CA SER A 135 17.16 22.14 22.61
C SER A 135 16.73 22.87 21.35
N GLN A 136 15.52 22.59 20.88
CA GLN A 136 14.95 23.24 19.71
C GLN A 136 13.42 23.25 19.74
N VAL A 137 12.84 24.32 19.20
CA VAL A 137 11.40 24.42 19.01
C VAL A 137 11.05 23.75 17.68
N VAL A 138 10.35 22.62 17.74
CA VAL A 138 9.91 21.86 16.57
C VAL A 138 8.43 22.16 16.31
N GLN A 139 8.11 22.79 15.18
CA GLN A 139 6.73 22.97 14.74
C GLN A 139 6.26 21.79 13.90
N HIS A 140 7.10 21.33 12.96
CA HIS A 140 6.78 20.23 12.05
C HIS A 140 7.89 19.17 12.04
N SER A 141 7.53 17.94 12.38
CA SER A 141 8.37 16.75 12.23
C SER A 141 7.89 15.89 11.08
N LEU A 142 8.82 15.51 10.20
CA LEU A 142 8.62 14.45 9.20
C LEU A 142 9.21 13.16 9.77
N CYS A 143 8.35 12.19 10.08
CA CYS A 143 8.75 10.89 10.63
C CYS A 143 8.71 9.86 9.52
N HIS A 144 9.75 9.06 9.36
CA HIS A 144 9.90 8.15 8.23
C HIS A 144 10.21 6.72 8.66
N ASN A 145 9.61 5.74 7.98
CA ASN A 145 9.93 4.34 8.16
C ASN A 145 9.96 3.60 6.83
N ALA A 146 10.87 2.63 6.75
CA ALA A 146 11.00 1.68 5.65
C ALA A 146 10.80 0.25 6.17
N ALA A 147 10.33 -0.63 5.30
CA ALA A 147 10.18 -2.05 5.56
C ALA A 147 10.60 -2.87 4.33
N PHE A 148 10.81 -4.17 4.54
CA PHE A 148 11.09 -5.11 3.46
C PHE A 148 10.02 -5.08 2.37
N GLY A 149 10.38 -5.56 1.17
CA GLY A 149 9.51 -5.46 0.00
C GLY A 149 9.38 -4.05 -0.57
N GLY A 150 10.25 -3.12 -0.14
CA GLY A 150 10.30 -1.75 -0.68
C GLY A 150 9.14 -0.89 -0.20
N ASN A 151 8.61 -1.11 1.01
CA ASN A 151 7.48 -0.35 1.55
C ASN A 151 7.95 0.82 2.42
N TYR A 152 7.50 2.03 2.10
CA TYR A 152 7.88 3.26 2.78
C TYR A 152 6.64 3.97 3.30
N ALA A 153 6.71 4.50 4.52
CA ALA A 153 5.67 5.30 5.12
C ALA A 153 6.26 6.55 5.79
N SER A 154 5.60 7.69 5.62
CA SER A 154 5.98 8.95 6.25
C SER A 154 4.77 9.62 6.90
N LEU A 155 4.99 10.24 8.05
CA LEU A 155 3.99 11.02 8.78
C LEU A 155 4.49 12.44 9.00
N VAL A 156 3.58 13.41 8.90
CA VAL A 156 3.84 14.79 9.33
C VAL A 156 3.14 15.02 10.66
N VAL A 157 3.92 15.27 11.70
CA VAL A 157 3.45 15.55 13.05
C VAL A 157 3.71 17.01 13.35
N SER A 158 2.70 17.74 13.79
CA SER A 158 2.80 19.17 14.04
C SER A 158 2.37 19.57 15.43
N ALA A 159 2.66 20.82 15.78
CA ALA A 159 2.31 21.37 17.08
C ALA A 159 0.80 21.34 17.36
N ALA A 160 0.41 21.29 18.63
CA ALA A 160 -1.01 21.15 19.01
C ALA A 160 -1.85 22.41 18.68
N ASN A 161 -1.22 23.57 18.56
CA ASN A 161 -1.82 24.84 18.11
C ASN A 161 -1.96 24.91 16.58
N GLU A 162 -1.34 24.00 15.84
CA GLU A 162 -1.39 23.90 14.38
C GLU A 162 -2.64 23.13 13.90
N VAL A 163 -3.82 23.51 14.40
CA VAL A 163 -5.14 22.96 13.97
C VAL A 163 -5.74 23.80 12.84
N GLY A 164 -4.90 24.23 11.90
CA GLY A 164 -5.36 24.95 10.70
C GLY A 164 -6.22 24.05 9.80
N ALA A 165 -7.11 24.66 9.02
CA ALA A 165 -7.86 23.94 8.00
C ALA A 165 -6.89 23.32 6.99
N LYS A 166 -6.95 22.00 6.80
CA LYS A 166 -6.29 21.35 5.67
C LYS A 166 -7.07 21.69 4.40
N PRO A 167 -6.42 21.77 3.22
CA PRO A 167 -7.14 21.61 1.98
C PRO A 167 -7.82 20.23 2.01
N THR A 168 -9.13 20.19 2.24
CA THR A 168 -9.89 18.95 2.09
C THR A 168 -10.29 18.84 0.63
N ARG A 169 -9.63 17.97 -0.13
CA ARG A 169 -10.23 17.48 -1.36
C ARG A 169 -11.35 16.54 -0.93
N ASP A 170 -12.59 16.96 -1.13
CA ASP A 170 -13.71 16.02 -1.20
C ASP A 170 -13.72 15.48 -2.63
N GLY A 171 -12.92 14.44 -2.87
CA GLY A 171 -12.70 13.96 -4.22
C GLY A 171 -13.97 13.43 -4.87
N GLY A 172 -14.02 13.62 -6.19
CA GLY A 172 -15.13 13.19 -7.04
C GLY A 172 -15.34 11.68 -7.04
N ALA A 173 -16.20 11.23 -7.96
CA ALA A 173 -16.56 9.82 -8.07
C ALA A 173 -15.32 8.92 -8.27
N VAL A 174 -15.26 7.83 -7.49
CA VAL A 174 -14.28 6.75 -7.67
C VAL A 174 -14.96 5.64 -8.46
N ILE A 175 -14.32 5.26 -9.56
CA ILE A 175 -14.85 4.31 -10.55
C ILE A 175 -14.15 2.97 -10.38
N LEU A 176 -14.90 1.88 -10.45
CA LEU A 176 -14.34 0.55 -10.66
C LEU A 176 -14.05 0.39 -12.15
N ALA A 177 -12.80 0.67 -12.53
CA ALA A 177 -12.37 0.78 -13.92
C ALA A 177 -12.17 -0.59 -14.58
N GLY A 178 -11.67 -1.57 -13.82
CA GLY A 178 -11.41 -2.93 -14.27
C GLY A 178 -11.36 -3.92 -13.12
N ALA A 179 -11.45 -5.21 -13.45
CA ALA A 179 -11.53 -6.31 -12.50
C ALA A 179 -11.02 -7.62 -13.12
N LEU A 180 -10.47 -8.50 -12.27
CA LEU A 180 -10.30 -9.91 -12.54
C LEU A 180 -10.60 -10.69 -11.26
N ALA A 181 -11.29 -11.81 -11.38
CA ALA A 181 -11.54 -12.76 -10.29
C ALA A 181 -11.42 -14.20 -10.84
N ARG A 182 -10.71 -15.08 -10.13
CA ARG A 182 -10.56 -16.50 -10.49
C ARG A 182 -10.56 -17.38 -9.24
N SER A 183 -11.11 -18.58 -9.39
CA SER A 183 -11.10 -19.67 -8.40
C SER A 183 -10.62 -20.95 -9.07
N GLY A 184 -9.81 -21.74 -8.38
CA GLY A 184 -9.20 -22.98 -8.87
C GLY A 184 -7.76 -22.80 -9.38
N HIS A 185 -6.99 -23.89 -9.33
CA HIS A 185 -5.59 -23.92 -9.77
C HIS A 185 -5.52 -23.54 -11.27
N PRO A 186 -4.76 -22.52 -11.66
CA PRO A 186 -4.65 -22.16 -13.07
C PRO A 186 -3.83 -23.24 -13.78
N GLU A 187 -4.49 -24.16 -14.49
CA GLU A 187 -3.85 -24.80 -15.64
C GLU A 187 -3.60 -23.67 -16.67
N ALA A 188 -2.34 -23.23 -16.79
CA ALA A 188 -1.94 -22.22 -17.76
C ALA A 188 -1.43 -22.90 -19.03
N PRO A 189 -2.02 -22.63 -20.23
CA PRO A 189 -1.39 -21.62 -21.09
C PRO A 189 -2.30 -20.80 -22.04
N GLU A 190 -3.63 -20.99 -22.09
CA GLU A 190 -4.44 -20.28 -23.11
C GLU A 190 -4.72 -18.80 -22.80
N ALA A 191 -4.73 -18.39 -21.53
CA ALA A 191 -4.86 -16.99 -21.11
C ALA A 191 -3.58 -16.14 -21.33
N TRP A 192 -2.55 -16.70 -21.97
CA TRP A 192 -1.19 -16.16 -21.99
C TRP A 192 -0.76 -15.61 -23.36
N ARG A 193 -1.71 -15.31 -24.27
CA ARG A 193 -1.39 -14.79 -25.62
C ARG A 193 -1.97 -13.40 -25.94
N SER A 194 -1.10 -12.62 -26.60
CA SER A 194 -1.33 -11.56 -27.62
C SER A 194 -1.23 -10.08 -27.17
N PRO A 195 -0.98 -9.11 -28.07
CA PRO A 195 0.14 -8.87 -28.99
C PRO A 195 0.96 -7.61 -28.57
N THR A 196 1.93 -7.18 -29.37
CA THR A 196 2.85 -6.04 -29.07
C THR A 196 2.96 -5.08 -30.25
N ASP A 197 3.16 -3.78 -30.03
CA ASP A 197 3.62 -2.83 -31.05
C ASP A 197 4.88 -2.05 -30.64
N ALA A 198 5.40 -1.24 -31.56
CA ALA A 198 6.76 -0.67 -31.57
C ALA A 198 6.90 0.63 -30.75
N ASP A 199 5.84 1.11 -30.10
CA ASP A 199 5.74 2.50 -29.60
C ASP A 199 6.04 2.65 -28.09
N GLY A 200 6.72 1.68 -27.47
CA GLY A 200 7.22 1.81 -26.10
C GLY A 200 6.18 1.60 -24.99
N HIS A 201 5.10 0.87 -25.27
CA HIS A 201 4.10 0.44 -24.28
C HIS A 201 4.59 -0.74 -23.43
N LEU A 202 4.18 -0.79 -22.15
CA LEU A 202 4.59 -1.83 -21.21
C LEU A 202 4.09 -3.22 -21.65
N ARG A 203 5.00 -4.06 -22.16
CA ARG A 203 4.73 -5.48 -22.47
C ARG A 203 4.51 -6.23 -21.17
N LEU A 204 3.28 -6.64 -20.90
CA LEU A 204 3.03 -7.64 -19.89
C LEU A 204 3.29 -9.06 -20.47
N GLY A 205 4.57 -9.47 -20.57
CA GLY A 205 4.95 -10.87 -20.91
C GLY A 205 4.46 -11.92 -19.90
N PRO A 206 4.85 -13.20 -19.98
CA PRO A 206 4.58 -14.13 -18.87
C PRO A 206 5.15 -13.56 -17.55
N PRO A 207 4.45 -13.66 -16.40
CA PRO A 207 5.00 -13.30 -15.10
C PRO A 207 6.44 -13.81 -14.95
N PRO A 208 7.38 -12.96 -14.48
CA PRO A 208 8.73 -13.43 -14.21
C PRO A 208 8.67 -14.48 -13.10
N GLN A 209 8.82 -15.76 -13.45
CA GLN A 209 8.84 -16.85 -12.46
C GLN A 209 10.02 -16.71 -11.49
N ARG A 210 11.10 -16.03 -11.91
CA ARG A 210 12.26 -15.77 -11.05
C ARG A 210 11.96 -14.62 -10.09
N GLY A 211 11.82 -14.97 -8.82
CA GLY A 211 11.84 -14.00 -7.71
C GLY A 211 10.48 -13.78 -7.03
N LEU A 212 9.38 -14.23 -7.63
CA LEU A 212 8.05 -14.29 -7.02
C LEU A 212 7.86 -15.62 -6.27
N ASP A 213 7.19 -15.57 -5.13
CA ASP A 213 6.60 -16.75 -4.48
C ASP A 213 5.25 -17.08 -5.13
N HIS A 214 4.60 -18.15 -4.69
CA HIS A 214 3.35 -18.63 -5.30
C HIS A 214 2.19 -17.63 -5.07
N LEU A 215 2.04 -17.10 -3.85
CA LEU A 215 1.08 -16.03 -3.57
C LEU A 215 1.30 -14.79 -4.45
N GLY A 216 2.55 -14.36 -4.63
CA GLY A 216 2.91 -13.26 -5.52
C GLY A 216 2.55 -13.53 -6.99
N GLN A 217 2.63 -14.79 -7.46
CA GLN A 217 2.19 -15.16 -8.80
C GLN A 217 0.67 -15.06 -8.94
N LEU A 218 -0.10 -15.55 -7.97
CA LEU A 218 -1.56 -15.44 -7.94
C LEU A 218 -2.00 -13.98 -7.99
N LEU A 219 -1.40 -13.12 -7.16
CA LEU A 219 -1.69 -11.69 -7.12
C LEU A 219 -1.34 -11.01 -8.46
N LEU A 220 -0.19 -11.36 -9.04
CA LEU A 220 0.27 -10.76 -10.31
C LEU A 220 -0.67 -11.07 -11.47
N VAL A 221 -1.22 -12.30 -11.53
CA VAL A 221 -2.23 -12.68 -12.54
C VAL A 221 -3.46 -11.80 -12.41
N ALA A 222 -4.00 -11.65 -11.20
CA ALA A 222 -5.17 -10.81 -10.95
C ALA A 222 -4.91 -9.34 -11.27
N THR A 223 -3.82 -8.77 -10.78
CA THR A 223 -3.44 -7.38 -11.04
C THR A 223 -3.32 -7.08 -12.52
N ARG A 224 -2.64 -7.93 -13.31
CA ARG A 224 -2.47 -7.73 -14.76
C ARG A 224 -3.78 -7.84 -15.51
N GLY A 225 -4.62 -8.82 -15.17
CA GLY A 225 -5.94 -8.98 -15.77
C GLY A 225 -6.86 -7.79 -15.48
N ALA A 226 -6.86 -7.29 -14.24
CA ALA A 226 -7.64 -6.14 -13.84
C ALA A 226 -7.18 -4.86 -14.58
N LEU A 227 -5.86 -4.61 -14.66
CA LEU A 227 -5.30 -3.49 -15.44
C LEU A 227 -5.65 -3.59 -16.94
N ALA A 228 -5.57 -4.78 -17.53
CA ALA A 228 -5.94 -5.01 -18.92
C ALA A 228 -7.43 -4.74 -19.16
N SER A 229 -8.32 -5.23 -18.28
CA SER A 229 -9.77 -5.00 -18.37
C SER A 229 -10.17 -3.52 -18.18
N ALA A 230 -9.34 -2.75 -17.46
CA ALA A 230 -9.51 -1.31 -17.30
C ALA A 230 -9.13 -0.53 -18.56
N GLY A 231 -8.44 -1.14 -19.52
CA GLY A 231 -7.86 -0.45 -20.67
C GLY A 231 -6.76 0.54 -20.28
N ALA A 232 -6.21 0.41 -19.07
CA ALA A 232 -5.23 1.35 -18.52
C ALA A 232 -3.85 1.09 -19.12
N ARG A 233 -3.19 2.15 -19.61
CA ARG A 233 -1.80 2.09 -20.09
C ARG A 233 -0.87 2.72 -19.06
N LEU A 234 0.07 1.96 -18.52
CA LEU A 234 1.08 2.47 -17.59
C LEU A 234 2.24 3.13 -18.35
N ARG A 235 2.74 4.26 -17.82
CA ARG A 235 3.88 5.00 -18.38
C ARG A 235 4.94 5.30 -17.32
N ALA A 236 6.19 5.39 -17.78
CA ALA A 236 7.35 5.63 -16.92
C ALA A 236 7.66 7.12 -16.67
N ARG A 237 7.16 8.04 -17.50
CA ARG A 237 7.42 9.48 -17.40
C ARG A 237 6.15 10.29 -17.63
N PRO A 238 6.06 11.52 -17.06
CA PRO A 238 4.99 12.46 -17.40
C PRO A 238 4.98 12.75 -18.90
N ASP A 239 3.79 12.86 -19.47
CA ASP A 239 3.59 13.21 -20.87
C ASP A 239 2.54 14.33 -20.96
N PRO A 240 2.91 15.54 -21.44
CA PRO A 240 1.95 16.62 -21.62
C PRO A 240 0.89 16.33 -22.70
N GLU A 241 1.10 15.35 -23.58
CA GLU A 241 0.13 14.91 -24.59
C GLU A 241 -0.70 13.69 -24.15
N ALA A 242 -0.64 13.32 -22.86
CA ALA A 242 -1.34 12.16 -22.34
C ALA A 242 -2.85 12.21 -22.60
N THR A 243 -3.36 11.19 -23.27
CA THR A 243 -4.80 10.95 -23.42
C THR A 243 -5.36 10.21 -22.21
N ALA A 244 -6.68 10.33 -22.00
CA ALA A 244 -7.38 9.63 -20.93
C ALA A 244 -7.14 8.10 -21.01
N GLY A 245 -7.03 7.43 -19.85
CA GLY A 245 -6.66 6.01 -19.77
C GLY A 245 -5.15 5.73 -19.75
N SER A 246 -4.30 6.75 -19.92
CA SER A 246 -2.86 6.65 -19.67
C SER A 246 -2.51 7.10 -18.25
N LEU A 247 -1.79 6.26 -17.50
CA LEU A 247 -1.46 6.48 -16.10
C LEU A 247 0.05 6.49 -15.86
N LEU A 248 0.55 7.49 -15.13
CA LEU A 248 1.94 7.50 -14.66
C LEU A 248 2.09 6.46 -13.56
N ARG A 249 3.05 5.53 -13.71
CA ARG A 249 3.25 4.41 -12.78
C ARG A 249 3.51 4.83 -11.32
N GLU A 250 4.01 6.05 -11.13
CA GLU A 250 4.25 6.66 -9.82
C GLU A 250 2.98 7.20 -9.14
N ARG A 251 1.92 7.40 -9.92
CA ARG A 251 0.59 7.85 -9.50
C ARG A 251 -0.42 6.70 -9.50
N VAL A 252 0.02 5.46 -9.72
CA VAL A 252 -0.79 4.26 -9.56
C VAL A 252 -0.36 3.53 -8.29
N GLY A 253 -1.27 3.47 -7.32
CA GLY A 253 -1.07 2.75 -6.07
C GLY A 253 -1.36 1.27 -6.17
N LEU A 254 -0.93 0.52 -5.16
CA LEU A 254 -1.16 -0.91 -5.02
C LEU A 254 -1.46 -1.23 -3.56
N PHE A 255 -2.71 -1.62 -3.29
CA PHE A 255 -3.17 -2.07 -1.98
C PHE A 255 -3.44 -3.57 -2.03
N VAL A 256 -2.89 -4.31 -1.07
CA VAL A 256 -3.03 -5.77 -1.01
C VAL A 256 -3.75 -6.17 0.27
N GLY A 257 -4.88 -6.87 0.14
CA GLY A 257 -5.49 -7.59 1.24
C GLY A 257 -4.79 -8.94 1.40
N ALA A 258 -4.29 -9.24 2.59
CA ALA A 258 -3.59 -10.49 2.88
C ALA A 258 -3.86 -10.92 4.33
N THR A 259 -4.32 -12.15 4.52
CA THR A 259 -4.47 -12.74 5.86
C THR A 259 -3.19 -13.45 6.29
N HIS A 260 -2.45 -14.00 5.33
CA HIS A 260 -1.26 -14.78 5.57
C HIS A 260 -0.11 -14.38 4.64
N ALA A 261 1.12 -14.70 5.04
CA ALA A 261 2.26 -14.71 4.13
C ALA A 261 2.15 -15.91 3.16
N SER A 262 3.07 -16.01 2.20
CA SER A 262 3.07 -17.14 1.27
C SER A 262 3.30 -18.47 1.99
N GLN A 263 2.35 -19.40 1.86
CA GLN A 263 2.38 -20.71 2.51
C GLN A 263 3.50 -21.58 1.95
N SER A 264 3.68 -21.61 0.63
CA SER A 264 4.79 -22.32 0.00
C SER A 264 6.14 -21.77 0.42
N ALA A 265 6.27 -20.44 0.56
CA ALA A 265 7.52 -19.83 1.00
C ALA A 265 7.85 -20.19 2.47
N LEU A 266 6.83 -20.24 3.33
CA LEU A 266 6.96 -20.65 4.72
C LEU A 266 7.37 -22.13 4.83
N ALA A 267 6.69 -23.02 4.10
CA ALA A 267 6.99 -24.44 4.07
C ALA A 267 8.41 -24.70 3.53
N ASP A 268 8.79 -24.04 2.44
CA ASP A 268 10.14 -24.14 1.86
C ASP A 268 11.23 -23.71 2.85
N PHE A 269 10.98 -22.63 3.60
CA PHE A 269 11.93 -22.12 4.59
C PHE A 269 12.16 -23.13 5.72
N TRP A 270 11.09 -23.64 6.33
CA TRP A 270 11.21 -24.61 7.43
C TRP A 270 11.74 -25.97 6.96
N SER A 271 11.29 -26.45 5.80
CA SER A 271 11.79 -27.69 5.19
C SER A 271 13.30 -27.63 4.93
N ARG A 272 13.84 -26.46 4.56
CA ARG A 272 15.29 -26.27 4.41
C ARG A 272 16.01 -26.35 5.74
N ILE A 273 15.50 -25.68 6.78
CA ILE A 273 16.08 -25.76 8.13
C ILE A 273 16.15 -27.21 8.61
N HIS A 274 15.06 -27.96 8.46
CA HIS A 274 15.01 -29.36 8.88
C HIS A 274 15.97 -30.27 8.11
N ARG A 275 16.13 -30.05 6.79
CA ARG A 275 16.98 -30.91 5.95
C ARG A 275 18.46 -30.52 5.96
N LEU A 276 18.75 -29.23 6.02
CA LEU A 276 20.09 -28.69 5.75
C LEU A 276 20.72 -27.99 6.96
N GLY A 277 19.96 -27.76 8.04
CA GLY A 277 20.43 -27.00 9.19
C GLY A 277 20.20 -25.49 9.08
N LEU A 278 20.37 -24.78 10.20
CA LEU A 278 20.17 -23.33 10.31
C LEU A 278 21.23 -22.53 9.56
N ASP A 279 22.44 -23.08 9.41
CA ASP A 279 23.58 -22.47 8.72
C ASP A 279 23.37 -22.33 7.21
N GLN A 280 22.39 -23.04 6.64
CA GLN A 280 22.08 -23.03 5.20
C GLN A 280 20.89 -22.13 4.84
N VAL A 281 20.40 -21.32 5.79
CA VAL A 281 19.29 -20.39 5.57
C VAL A 281 19.79 -19.08 4.98
N SER A 282 19.14 -18.61 3.91
CA SER A 282 19.46 -17.31 3.31
C SER A 282 18.58 -16.19 3.86
N GLY A 283 19.15 -15.00 4.08
CA GLY A 283 18.37 -13.81 4.48
C GLY A 283 17.30 -13.43 3.46
N ARG A 284 17.53 -13.72 2.17
CA ARG A 284 16.53 -13.55 1.11
C ARG A 284 15.31 -14.46 1.31
N SER A 285 15.51 -15.69 1.77
CA SER A 285 14.41 -16.61 2.08
C SER A 285 13.64 -16.15 3.31
N PHE A 286 14.33 -15.61 4.33
CA PHE A 286 13.68 -15.05 5.51
C PHE A 286 12.80 -13.85 5.19
N ALA A 287 13.26 -12.94 4.32
CA ALA A 287 12.47 -11.76 3.94
C ALA A 287 11.10 -12.12 3.33
N ARG A 288 10.98 -13.29 2.68
CA ARG A 288 9.74 -13.80 2.09
C ARG A 288 8.70 -14.27 3.11
N LEU A 289 9.09 -14.44 4.37
CA LEU A 289 8.18 -14.83 5.45
C LEU A 289 7.33 -13.66 5.94
N THR A 290 7.64 -12.44 5.54
CA THR A 290 6.88 -11.26 5.92
C THR A 290 5.61 -11.15 5.09
N ILE A 291 4.50 -10.76 5.73
CA ILE A 291 3.18 -10.68 5.10
C ILE A 291 3.13 -9.71 3.91
N ASN A 292 4.02 -8.70 3.90
CA ASN A 292 4.12 -7.70 2.85
C ASN A 292 5.08 -8.08 1.71
N ALA A 293 5.85 -9.17 1.83
CA ALA A 293 6.79 -9.58 0.78
C ALA A 293 6.12 -9.88 -0.57
N PRO A 294 4.98 -10.60 -0.65
CA PRO A 294 4.28 -10.83 -1.91
C PRO A 294 3.84 -9.52 -2.57
N ALA A 295 3.34 -8.57 -1.77
CA ALA A 295 2.91 -7.25 -2.25
C ALA A 295 4.09 -6.42 -2.79
N GLY A 296 5.25 -6.45 -2.12
CA GLY A 296 6.45 -5.77 -2.61
C GLY A 296 6.98 -6.39 -3.91
N ALA A 297 6.96 -7.72 -4.00
CA ALA A 297 7.34 -8.43 -5.22
C ALA A 297 6.35 -8.16 -6.37
N LEU A 298 5.06 -8.05 -6.07
CA LEU A 298 4.01 -7.62 -6.98
C LEU A 298 4.26 -6.19 -7.49
N SER A 299 4.46 -5.23 -6.60
CA SER A 299 4.76 -3.83 -6.95
C SER A 299 5.90 -3.73 -7.96
N ARG A 300 7.01 -4.43 -7.71
CA ARG A 300 8.13 -4.52 -8.65
C ARG A 300 7.73 -5.14 -10.00
N ALA A 301 7.01 -6.26 -9.98
CA ALA A 301 6.65 -6.99 -11.19
C ALA A 301 5.57 -6.30 -12.05
N SER A 302 4.73 -5.45 -11.44
CA SER A 302 3.72 -4.63 -12.11
C SER A 302 4.16 -3.17 -12.32
N GLU A 303 5.36 -2.81 -11.86
CA GLU A 303 5.90 -1.45 -11.82
C GLU A 303 4.97 -0.41 -11.18
N LEU A 304 4.21 -0.78 -10.15
CA LEU A 304 3.27 0.12 -9.47
C LEU A 304 3.93 0.71 -8.23
N PHE A 305 4.21 2.01 -8.24
CA PHE A 305 5.09 2.63 -7.26
C PHE A 305 4.41 3.76 -6.45
N GLY A 306 3.12 4.02 -6.69
CA GLY A 306 2.35 5.02 -5.95
C GLY A 306 2.03 4.59 -4.51
N PRO A 307 0.91 5.08 -3.93
CA PRO A 307 0.46 4.64 -2.60
C PRO A 307 0.50 3.12 -2.45
N PHE A 308 1.21 2.62 -1.44
CA PHE A 308 1.43 1.20 -1.25
C PHE A 308 1.03 0.79 0.17
N CYS A 309 0.18 -0.23 0.29
CA CYS A 309 -0.36 -0.66 1.57
C CYS A 309 -0.67 -2.16 1.56
N VAL A 310 -0.41 -2.84 2.68
CA VAL A 310 -0.82 -4.22 2.91
C VAL A 310 -1.73 -4.23 4.13
N ILE A 311 -2.94 -4.76 3.97
CA ILE A 311 -3.96 -4.82 5.02
C ILE A 311 -4.16 -6.27 5.40
N ALA A 312 -4.04 -6.54 6.69
CA ALA A 312 -4.18 -7.86 7.27
C ALA A 312 -5.16 -7.82 8.44
N GLU A 313 -6.41 -8.15 8.16
CA GLU A 313 -7.49 -8.21 9.13
C GLU A 313 -8.43 -9.40 8.85
N GLY A 314 -7.83 -10.56 8.52
CA GLY A 314 -8.57 -11.76 8.23
C GLY A 314 -9.31 -11.71 6.87
N PRO A 315 -10.41 -12.47 6.73
CA PRO A 315 -11.14 -12.60 5.47
C PRO A 315 -11.66 -11.26 4.89
N GLY A 316 -11.74 -10.22 5.71
CA GLY A 316 -12.25 -8.88 5.37
C GLY A 316 -11.22 -7.98 4.66
N SER A 317 -9.98 -8.44 4.52
CA SER A 317 -8.84 -7.61 4.13
C SER A 317 -9.00 -7.01 2.73
N GLY A 318 -9.60 -7.76 1.79
CA GLY A 318 -9.83 -7.31 0.42
C GLY A 318 -10.79 -6.12 0.31
N LEU A 319 -11.97 -6.21 0.93
CA LEU A 319 -12.94 -5.10 0.94
C LEU A 319 -12.42 -3.89 1.72
N LYS A 320 -11.68 -4.10 2.82
CA LYS A 320 -11.07 -3.01 3.58
C LYS A 320 -9.96 -2.29 2.81
N ALA A 321 -9.19 -3.04 2.02
CA ALA A 321 -8.24 -2.47 1.08
C ALA A 321 -8.94 -1.64 -0.01
N ALA A 322 -10.06 -2.11 -0.56
CA ALA A 322 -10.85 -1.35 -1.52
C ALA A 322 -11.44 -0.07 -0.91
N ALA A 323 -11.90 -0.14 0.33
CA ALA A 323 -12.40 1.02 1.07
C ALA A 323 -11.31 2.08 1.32
N LEU A 324 -10.13 1.65 1.80
CA LEU A 324 -9.00 2.57 2.00
C LEU A 324 -8.53 3.17 0.67
N ALA A 325 -8.53 2.37 -0.41
CA ALA A 325 -8.16 2.83 -1.75
C ALA A 325 -9.11 3.92 -2.26
N ARG A 326 -10.43 3.72 -2.11
CA ARG A 326 -11.43 4.75 -2.42
C ARG A 326 -11.15 6.04 -1.65
N GLU A 327 -10.90 5.95 -0.35
CA GLU A 327 -10.70 7.13 0.47
C GLU A 327 -9.40 7.87 0.11
N THR A 328 -8.35 7.10 -0.19
CA THR A 328 -7.06 7.64 -0.67
C THR A 328 -7.25 8.40 -1.98
N LEU A 329 -7.97 7.82 -2.95
CA LEU A 329 -8.27 8.45 -4.24
C LEU A 329 -9.13 9.71 -4.10
N ARG A 330 -10.04 9.76 -3.11
CA ARG A 330 -10.86 10.95 -2.86
C ARG A 330 -10.06 12.08 -2.22
N ARG A 331 -9.10 11.75 -1.35
CA ARG A 331 -8.41 12.75 -0.53
C ARG A 331 -7.05 13.21 -1.05
N SER A 332 -6.46 12.50 -2.00
CA SER A 332 -5.09 12.75 -2.46
C SER A 332 -5.03 13.12 -3.94
N ASP A 333 -4.21 14.14 -4.24
CA ASP A 333 -3.93 14.60 -5.60
C ASP A 333 -2.79 13.84 -6.27
N ASP A 334 -2.01 13.10 -5.48
CA ASP A 334 -0.78 12.41 -5.90
C ASP A 334 -1.06 11.01 -6.46
N VAL A 335 -2.34 10.61 -6.55
CA VAL A 335 -2.77 9.30 -7.03
C VAL A 335 -3.92 9.43 -8.03
N ASP A 336 -3.84 8.67 -9.11
CA ASP A 336 -4.84 8.63 -10.18
C ASP A 336 -5.70 7.35 -10.12
N ALA A 337 -5.04 6.24 -9.78
CA ALA A 337 -5.66 4.94 -9.66
C ALA A 337 -4.97 4.11 -8.57
N ILE A 338 -5.68 3.15 -8.00
CA ILE A 338 -5.15 2.16 -7.07
C ILE A 338 -5.62 0.79 -7.51
N VAL A 339 -4.69 -0.13 -7.71
CA VAL A 339 -5.01 -1.55 -7.85
C VAL A 339 -5.19 -2.13 -6.46
N VAL A 340 -6.30 -2.80 -6.23
CA VAL A 340 -6.59 -3.54 -5.01
C VAL A 340 -6.54 -5.02 -5.36
N ALA A 341 -5.66 -5.79 -4.72
CA ALA A 341 -5.49 -7.22 -5.00
C ALA A 341 -5.59 -8.04 -3.71
N ALA A 342 -6.11 -9.25 -3.83
CA ALA A 342 -6.13 -10.25 -2.76
C ALA A 342 -6.07 -11.64 -3.38
N ALA A 343 -5.40 -12.56 -2.69
CA ALA A 343 -5.29 -13.94 -3.12
C ALA A 343 -5.24 -14.86 -1.92
N PHE A 344 -5.76 -16.07 -2.10
CA PHE A 344 -5.65 -17.17 -1.18
C PHE A 344 -4.77 -18.23 -1.80
N GLU A 345 -3.63 -18.48 -1.17
CA GLU A 345 -2.72 -19.57 -1.49
C GLU A 345 -3.08 -20.78 -0.60
N ARG A 346 -3.30 -21.94 -1.22
CA ARG A 346 -3.55 -23.17 -0.46
C ARG A 346 -2.25 -23.63 0.20
N GLY A 347 -2.33 -24.01 1.47
CA GLY A 347 -1.21 -24.60 2.19
C GLY A 347 -0.78 -25.97 1.63
N PRO A 348 0.42 -26.45 2.00
CA PRO A 348 0.86 -27.80 1.66
C PRO A 348 -0.10 -28.87 2.26
N PRO A 349 -0.25 -30.04 1.60
CA PRO A 349 -1.10 -31.11 2.08
C PRO A 349 -0.66 -31.62 3.47
N GLY A 350 -1.62 -31.88 4.35
CA GLY A 350 -1.44 -32.45 5.69
C GLY A 350 -1.15 -31.44 6.79
N GLU A 351 -1.05 -30.14 6.48
CA GLU A 351 -0.64 -29.10 7.44
C GLU A 351 -1.67 -27.97 7.67
N ALA A 352 -2.75 -27.87 6.88
CA ALA A 352 -3.68 -26.73 6.91
C ALA A 352 -5.15 -27.12 7.21
N GLU A 353 -5.89 -26.25 7.92
CA GLU A 353 -7.34 -26.40 8.17
C GLU A 353 -8.20 -26.19 6.88
N ASP A 354 -7.56 -25.77 5.78
CA ASP A 354 -8.19 -25.32 4.54
C ASP A 354 -7.97 -26.27 3.33
N GLU A 355 -7.71 -27.56 3.55
CA GLU A 355 -7.40 -28.51 2.47
C GLU A 355 -8.47 -28.57 1.36
N ASP A 356 -9.73 -28.32 1.74
CA ASP A 356 -10.89 -28.31 0.85
C ASP A 356 -11.11 -26.96 0.12
N LEU A 357 -10.36 -25.91 0.46
CA LEU A 357 -10.48 -24.60 -0.19
C LEU A 357 -9.66 -24.53 -1.48
N ALA A 358 -10.33 -24.06 -2.54
CA ALA A 358 -9.66 -23.76 -3.80
C ALA A 358 -8.82 -22.48 -3.69
N GLU A 359 -7.67 -22.47 -4.36
CA GLU A 359 -6.91 -21.24 -4.56
C GLU A 359 -7.77 -20.20 -5.26
N THR A 360 -7.71 -18.97 -4.78
CA THR A 360 -8.51 -17.87 -5.31
C THR A 360 -7.65 -16.63 -5.48
N THR A 361 -7.91 -15.86 -6.52
CA THR A 361 -7.23 -14.57 -6.73
C THR A 361 -8.19 -13.58 -7.34
N ALA A 362 -8.13 -12.34 -6.86
CA ALA A 362 -8.98 -11.28 -7.35
C ALA A 362 -8.26 -9.93 -7.26
N ALA A 363 -8.51 -9.06 -8.22
CA ALA A 363 -8.06 -7.69 -8.20
C ALA A 363 -9.07 -6.77 -8.88
N VAL A 364 -9.13 -5.52 -8.42
CA VAL A 364 -9.90 -4.44 -9.02
C VAL A 364 -9.01 -3.22 -9.22
N VAL A 365 -9.29 -2.45 -10.26
CA VAL A 365 -8.67 -1.13 -10.50
C VAL A 365 -9.68 -0.07 -10.11
N LEU A 366 -9.36 0.70 -9.07
CA LEU A 366 -10.13 1.86 -8.67
C LEU A 366 -9.45 3.10 -9.22
N ALA A 367 -10.19 3.98 -9.88
CA ALA A 367 -9.62 5.18 -10.49
C ALA A 367 -10.52 6.40 -10.26
N ARG A 368 -9.91 7.58 -10.28
CA ARG A 368 -10.67 8.84 -10.33
C ARG A 368 -11.41 8.91 -11.66
N ALA A 369 -12.65 9.40 -11.67
CA ALA A 369 -13.42 9.55 -12.91
C ALA A 369 -12.68 10.39 -13.97
N GLU A 370 -11.95 11.41 -13.50
CA GLU A 370 -11.17 12.38 -14.30
C GLU A 370 -10.09 11.74 -15.19
N VAL A 371 -9.56 10.57 -14.81
CA VAL A 371 -8.40 9.95 -15.49
C VAL A 371 -8.79 8.84 -16.48
N LEU A 372 -10.09 8.52 -16.58
CA LEU A 372 -10.59 7.46 -17.44
C LEU A 372 -11.12 8.03 -18.76
N ALA A 373 -10.88 7.31 -19.86
CA ALA A 373 -11.32 7.67 -21.21
C ALA A 373 -12.83 7.56 -21.47
N SER A 374 -13.63 7.39 -20.42
CA SER A 374 -15.07 7.16 -20.46
C SER A 374 -15.47 5.76 -20.96
N PRO A 375 -15.72 4.84 -20.01
CA PRO A 375 -16.84 3.91 -20.12
C PRO A 375 -17.83 4.12 -18.96
N ARG A 376 -19.11 3.85 -19.23
CA ARG A 376 -20.16 3.68 -18.22
C ARG A 376 -19.77 2.54 -17.27
N ARG A 377 -19.05 2.86 -16.21
CA ARG A 377 -18.53 1.93 -15.20
C ARG A 377 -19.21 2.18 -13.85
N PRO A 378 -19.37 1.15 -13.00
CA PRO A 378 -19.91 1.31 -11.66
C PRO A 378 -19.09 2.30 -10.83
N VAL A 379 -19.78 3.13 -10.07
CA VAL A 379 -19.18 4.07 -9.12
C VAL A 379 -19.25 3.47 -7.72
N ILE A 380 -18.16 3.55 -6.95
CA ILE A 380 -18.21 3.20 -5.54
C ILE A 380 -18.95 4.30 -4.77
N ASP A 381 -20.20 4.02 -4.39
CA ASP A 381 -21.12 4.96 -3.76
C ASP A 381 -20.77 5.10 -2.27
N GLU A 382 -20.96 4.01 -1.54
CA GLU A 382 -20.92 3.98 -0.07
C GLU A 382 -20.08 2.81 0.42
N VAL A 383 -19.38 3.03 1.53
CA VAL A 383 -18.63 2.00 2.26
C VAL A 383 -19.14 2.01 3.68
N VAL A 384 -19.51 0.83 4.19
CA VAL A 384 -19.97 0.64 5.56
C VAL A 384 -19.10 -0.39 6.25
N PHE A 385 -18.75 -0.12 7.51
CA PHE A 385 -18.07 -1.06 8.38
C PHE A 385 -18.97 -1.36 9.59
N GLY A 386 -19.01 -2.62 9.98
CA GLY A 386 -19.79 -3.13 11.09
C GLY A 386 -18.95 -4.05 11.96
N GLY A 387 -19.12 -3.96 13.27
CA GLY A 387 -18.42 -4.81 14.23
C GLY A 387 -19.02 -6.21 14.37
N PRO A 388 -18.31 -7.11 15.07
CA PRO A 388 -18.85 -8.41 15.47
C PRO A 388 -20.18 -8.27 16.24
N GLY A 389 -21.18 -9.09 15.90
CA GLY A 389 -22.50 -9.06 16.55
C GLY A 389 -23.46 -7.98 16.04
N CYS A 390 -23.02 -7.06 15.17
CA CYS A 390 -23.94 -6.23 14.41
C CYS A 390 -24.74 -7.10 13.43
N GLY A 391 -26.03 -6.83 13.25
CA GLY A 391 -26.79 -7.38 12.12
C GLY A 391 -26.45 -6.63 10.82
N PRO A 392 -26.96 -7.09 9.67
CA PRO A 392 -26.78 -6.38 8.40
C PRO A 392 -27.19 -4.92 8.56
N PRO A 393 -26.43 -3.95 8.02
CA PRO A 393 -26.93 -2.59 7.95
C PRO A 393 -28.29 -2.64 7.24
N ARG A 394 -29.31 -2.05 7.87
CA ARG A 394 -30.66 -1.99 7.32
C ARG A 394 -31.01 -0.53 7.05
N ARG A 395 -31.46 -0.24 5.84
CA ARG A 395 -32.03 1.07 5.47
C ARG A 395 -33.53 0.88 5.28
N ASN A 396 -34.34 1.59 6.06
CA ASN A 396 -35.80 1.47 6.05
C ASN A 396 -36.30 0.01 6.23
N GLY A 397 -35.65 -0.78 7.10
CA GLY A 397 -36.03 -2.16 7.41
C GLY A 397 -35.60 -3.23 6.39
N ARG A 398 -35.09 -2.83 5.22
CA ARG A 398 -34.49 -3.72 4.22
C ARG A 398 -32.98 -3.80 4.40
N LEU A 399 -32.36 -4.92 4.02
CA LEU A 399 -30.91 -5.01 3.88
C LEU A 399 -30.39 -3.82 3.06
N PHE A 400 -29.19 -3.33 3.42
CA PHE A 400 -28.52 -2.16 2.86
C PHE A 400 -28.56 -2.06 1.32
N ALA A 401 -28.68 -3.19 0.61
CA ALA A 401 -29.15 -3.27 -0.77
C ALA A 401 -30.11 -4.47 -0.97
N ALA A 402 -31.09 -4.31 -1.86
CA ALA A 402 -32.00 -5.40 -2.25
C ALA A 402 -31.26 -6.54 -2.98
N ASP A 403 -30.14 -6.22 -3.63
CA ASP A 403 -29.31 -7.13 -4.43
C ASP A 403 -27.88 -7.17 -3.84
N SER A 404 -27.70 -8.01 -2.81
CA SER A 404 -26.43 -8.14 -2.09
C SER A 404 -25.71 -9.44 -2.45
N ILE A 405 -24.40 -9.37 -2.71
CA ILE A 405 -23.55 -10.52 -3.01
C ILE A 405 -22.62 -10.75 -1.82
N ALA A 406 -22.79 -11.90 -1.17
CA ALA A 406 -21.95 -12.31 -0.05
C ALA A 406 -20.64 -12.92 -0.55
N ALA A 407 -19.53 -12.61 0.11
CA ALA A 407 -18.34 -13.44 0.03
C ALA A 407 -18.67 -14.82 0.64
N GLY A 408 -18.83 -15.83 -0.22
CA GLY A 408 -18.91 -17.22 0.22
C GLY A 408 -17.50 -17.71 0.53
N GLY A 409 -17.13 -17.84 1.80
CA GLY A 409 -15.84 -18.38 2.24
C GLY A 409 -15.07 -17.47 3.20
N HIS A 410 -14.01 -18.01 3.80
CA HIS A 410 -13.17 -17.34 4.79
C HIS A 410 -11.87 -16.74 4.19
N SER A 411 -11.85 -16.38 2.90
CA SER A 411 -10.65 -15.82 2.27
C SER A 411 -10.81 -14.36 1.82
N GLU A 412 -9.72 -13.59 1.90
CA GLU A 412 -9.63 -12.20 1.46
C GLU A 412 -9.87 -12.00 -0.04
N ALA A 413 -9.66 -13.05 -0.85
CA ALA A 413 -9.97 -13.03 -2.26
C ALA A 413 -11.49 -13.12 -2.48
N ALA A 414 -12.21 -13.92 -1.68
CA ALA A 414 -13.67 -14.08 -1.78
C ALA A 414 -14.42 -12.73 -1.66
N ASP A 415 -13.87 -11.83 -0.84
CA ASP A 415 -14.32 -10.45 -0.67
C ASP A 415 -14.24 -9.61 -1.94
N LEU A 416 -13.09 -9.65 -2.61
CA LEU A 416 -12.92 -8.97 -3.89
C LEU A 416 -13.71 -9.66 -5.00
N LEU A 417 -13.83 -10.99 -4.98
CA LEU A 417 -14.72 -11.74 -5.87
C LEU A 417 -16.18 -11.26 -5.75
N ALA A 418 -16.68 -11.08 -4.52
CA ALA A 418 -18.01 -10.52 -4.29
C ALA A 418 -18.13 -9.08 -4.83
N LEU A 419 -17.09 -8.26 -4.69
CA LEU A 419 -17.03 -6.91 -5.27
C LEU A 419 -17.08 -6.92 -6.80
N VAL A 420 -16.33 -7.82 -7.44
CA VAL A 420 -16.35 -7.99 -8.90
C VAL A 420 -17.73 -8.44 -9.37
N ALA A 421 -18.32 -9.45 -8.72
CA ALA A 421 -19.66 -9.91 -9.05
C ALA A 421 -20.72 -8.81 -8.87
N ALA A 422 -20.59 -7.98 -7.82
CA ALA A 422 -21.50 -6.86 -7.58
C ALA A 422 -21.35 -5.79 -8.68
N ALA A 423 -20.13 -5.56 -9.16
CA ALA A 423 -19.86 -4.64 -10.25
C ALA A 423 -20.46 -5.13 -11.57
N ASP A 424 -20.29 -6.40 -11.89
CA ASP A 424 -20.87 -7.01 -13.08
C ASP A 424 -22.41 -6.97 -13.05
N PHE A 425 -23.02 -7.27 -11.90
CA PHE A 425 -24.46 -7.17 -11.70
C PHE A 425 -24.95 -5.72 -11.89
N ALA A 426 -24.31 -4.75 -11.25
CA ALA A 426 -24.65 -3.34 -11.40
C ALA A 426 -24.51 -2.86 -12.86
N GLN A 427 -23.51 -3.37 -13.59
CA GLN A 427 -23.30 -3.03 -14.99
C GLN A 427 -24.37 -3.67 -15.91
N GLN A 428 -24.80 -4.90 -15.63
CA GLN A 428 -25.86 -5.59 -16.39
C GLN A 428 -27.25 -4.99 -16.16
N CYS A 429 -27.55 -4.56 -14.93
CA CYS A 429 -28.87 -4.02 -14.57
C CYS A 429 -29.03 -2.52 -14.89
N GLY A 430 -27.95 -1.82 -15.24
CA GLY A 430 -27.97 -0.38 -15.55
C GLY A 430 -28.47 0.48 -14.39
N GLU A 431 -29.09 1.63 -14.67
CA GLU A 431 -29.54 2.62 -13.67
C GLU A 431 -30.52 2.09 -12.59
N ARG A 432 -31.02 0.86 -12.75
CA ARG A 432 -32.12 0.31 -11.95
C ARG A 432 -31.69 -0.44 -10.69
N ALA A 433 -30.40 -0.77 -10.51
CA ALA A 433 -29.97 -1.60 -9.38
C ALA A 433 -28.70 -1.09 -8.68
N ARG A 434 -28.76 -1.02 -7.34
CA ARG A 434 -27.58 -0.85 -6.47
C ARG A 434 -27.14 -2.24 -6.03
N ALA A 435 -25.87 -2.57 -6.26
CA ALA A 435 -25.28 -3.82 -5.83
C ALA A 435 -24.39 -3.59 -4.61
N SER A 436 -24.35 -4.53 -3.67
CA SER A 436 -23.41 -4.45 -2.55
C SER A 436 -22.64 -5.75 -2.39
N ALA A 437 -21.32 -5.64 -2.27
CA ALA A 437 -20.48 -6.74 -1.82
C ALA A 437 -20.33 -6.65 -0.31
N TYR A 438 -20.49 -7.77 0.40
CA TYR A 438 -20.34 -7.82 1.85
C TYR A 438 -19.72 -9.13 2.33
N ASN A 439 -19.03 -9.08 3.47
CA ASN A 439 -18.50 -10.25 4.15
C ASN A 439 -19.19 -10.45 5.51
N PRO A 440 -19.97 -11.54 5.71
CA PRO A 440 -20.59 -11.83 6.99
C PRO A 440 -19.62 -12.35 8.05
N ALA A 441 -18.46 -12.90 7.66
CA ALA A 441 -17.50 -13.54 8.56
C ALA A 441 -16.63 -12.55 9.37
N THR A 442 -16.56 -11.27 8.95
CA THR A 442 -15.64 -10.28 9.55
C THR A 442 -16.34 -9.19 10.37
N GLY A 443 -17.64 -9.30 10.61
CA GLY A 443 -18.46 -8.15 10.96
C GLY A 443 -18.67 -7.27 9.73
N TRP A 444 -19.90 -6.79 9.52
CA TRP A 444 -20.41 -6.28 8.24
C TRP A 444 -19.54 -5.19 7.58
N SER A 445 -18.56 -5.57 6.77
CA SER A 445 -17.91 -4.66 5.82
C SER A 445 -18.63 -4.77 4.49
N ALA A 446 -19.18 -3.66 3.99
CA ALA A 446 -19.94 -3.63 2.75
C ALA A 446 -19.51 -2.46 1.86
N ILE A 447 -19.39 -2.73 0.56
CA ILE A 447 -19.16 -1.71 -0.46
C ILE A 447 -20.38 -1.72 -1.39
N SER A 448 -21.08 -0.59 -1.45
CA SER A 448 -22.20 -0.38 -2.37
C SER A 448 -21.71 0.30 -3.64
N LEU A 449 -22.15 -0.25 -4.77
CA LEU A 449 -21.93 0.28 -6.09
C LEU A 449 -23.22 0.93 -6.58
N ARG A 450 -23.10 2.14 -7.13
CA ARG A 450 -24.17 2.75 -7.91
C ARG A 450 -23.86 2.57 -9.40
N PRO A 451 -24.90 2.39 -10.23
CA PRO A 451 -24.70 2.30 -11.66
C PRO A 451 -24.08 3.59 -12.22
N PRO A 452 -23.45 3.51 -13.40
CA PRO A 452 -22.90 4.68 -14.07
C PRO A 452 -23.99 5.75 -14.22
N THR A 453 -23.72 6.97 -13.76
CA THR A 453 -24.58 8.12 -14.01
C THR A 453 -24.13 8.84 -15.27
N ASP A 454 -25.06 9.26 -16.12
CA ASP A 454 -24.80 10.22 -17.18
C ASP A 454 -24.56 11.61 -16.54
N GLY A 455 -23.37 11.85 -15.98
CA GLY A 455 -23.04 13.10 -15.29
C GLY A 455 -21.68 13.08 -14.63
#